data_AF-A0A8H6B5S4-F1
#
_entry.id   AF-A0A8H6B5S4-F1
#
_cell.length_a   1.000
_cell.length_b   1.000
_cell.length_c   1.000
_cell.angle_alpha   90.00
_cell.angle_beta   90.00
_cell.angle_gamma   90.00
#
_symmetry.space_group_name_H-M   'P 1'
#
loop_
_entity.id
_entity.type
_entity.pdbx_description
1 polymer ?
#
loop_
_entity_poly.entity_id
_entity_poly.type
_entity_poly.pdbx_seq_one_letter_code
_entity_poly.pdbx_strand_id
1 'polypeptide(L)'
;MTPKQITHRAVNFTEKGIPLRTLFVPSNLVDEFLKIASRNTKRKLETCGLLCGKLNRNAFFVTTLVIPEQESTQNTCNTKNEEKLFEVIDNLDLFMLGWIHTHPTQSCFLSSVDLHSQNSYQIMLNEAIAIVCSPDKKFHKHIGVFRLTDPPGVDVISHCTKTGFHPHNEKNLYKECQRLGINNSKTGHAVMMENLSFETKDLRK
;
A
#
# COMPACT_ATOMS: atom_id res chain seq x y z
N MET A 1 -16.42 30.06 -22.62
CA MET A 1 -16.76 29.19 -21.47
C MET A 1 -15.62 28.22 -21.26
N THR A 2 -14.87 28.33 -20.18
CA THR A 2 -13.89 27.32 -19.79
C THR A 2 -14.63 26.02 -19.48
N PRO A 3 -14.17 24.85 -19.97
CA PRO A 3 -14.79 23.57 -19.59
C PRO A 3 -14.75 23.46 -18.07
N LYS A 4 -15.90 23.19 -17.42
CA LYS A 4 -15.94 22.86 -15.99
C LYS A 4 -15.00 21.67 -15.78
N GLN A 5 -13.82 21.92 -15.22
CA GLN A 5 -12.87 20.87 -14.90
C GLN A 5 -13.49 19.98 -13.83
N ILE A 6 -13.69 18.69 -14.17
CA ILE A 6 -14.27 17.71 -13.25
C ILE A 6 -13.22 17.38 -12.18
N THR A 7 -13.46 17.79 -10.94
CA THR A 7 -12.64 17.46 -9.76
C THR A 7 -13.20 16.24 -9.04
N HIS A 8 -12.34 15.31 -8.61
CA HIS A 8 -12.76 14.18 -7.79
C HIS A 8 -13.16 14.65 -6.39
N ARG A 9 -14.41 14.39 -5.98
CA ARG A 9 -14.89 14.67 -4.63
C ARG A 9 -14.43 13.57 -3.67
N ALA A 10 -13.88 13.96 -2.52
CA ALA A 10 -13.63 13.02 -1.44
C ALA A 10 -14.98 12.53 -0.85
N VAL A 11 -15.16 11.22 -0.85
CA VAL A 11 -16.38 10.55 -0.36
C VAL A 11 -16.08 9.55 0.77
N ASN A 12 -14.80 9.37 1.08
CA ASN A 12 -14.31 8.54 2.17
C ASN A 12 -13.67 9.44 3.22
N PHE A 13 -13.74 9.01 4.47
CA PHE A 13 -13.21 9.74 5.60
C PHE A 13 -12.49 8.77 6.52
N THR A 14 -11.50 9.26 7.24
CA THR A 14 -10.93 8.56 8.40
C THR A 14 -11.96 8.45 9.51
N GLU A 15 -11.67 7.66 10.52
CA GLU A 15 -12.53 7.47 11.69
C GLU A 15 -12.76 8.78 12.48
N LYS A 16 -11.82 9.75 12.41
CA LYS A 16 -11.99 11.12 12.94
C LYS A 16 -12.65 12.12 11.96
N GLY A 17 -13.11 11.66 10.81
CA GLY A 17 -13.80 12.50 9.84
C GLY A 17 -12.89 13.33 8.91
N ILE A 18 -11.60 13.02 8.81
CA ILE A 18 -10.72 13.67 7.82
C ILE A 18 -11.01 13.09 6.44
N PRO A 19 -11.26 13.93 5.41
CA PRO A 19 -11.52 13.44 4.06
C PRO A 19 -10.29 12.74 3.47
N LEU A 20 -10.53 11.61 2.79
CA LEU A 20 -9.54 10.86 2.03
C LEU A 20 -9.81 11.04 0.53
N ARG A 21 -8.79 11.48 -0.21
CA ARG A 21 -8.82 11.50 -1.67
C ARG A 21 -8.91 10.07 -2.20
N THR A 22 -9.52 9.91 -3.37
CA THR A 22 -9.56 8.59 -4.02
C THR A 22 -8.16 8.25 -4.53
N LEU A 23 -7.72 7.01 -4.30
CA LEU A 23 -6.45 6.48 -4.77
C LEU A 23 -6.75 5.38 -5.79
N PHE A 24 -6.40 5.59 -7.05
CA PHE A 24 -6.59 4.62 -8.11
C PHE A 24 -5.32 3.77 -8.30
N VAL A 25 -5.49 2.45 -8.28
CA VAL A 25 -4.43 1.46 -8.47
C VAL A 25 -4.75 0.66 -9.75
N PRO A 26 -3.81 0.50 -10.70
CA PRO A 26 -4.01 -0.40 -11.83
C PRO A 26 -4.31 -1.83 -11.36
N SER A 27 -5.39 -2.44 -11.85
CA SER A 27 -5.81 -3.77 -11.41
C SER A 27 -4.77 -4.87 -11.71
N ASN A 28 -4.05 -4.75 -12.83
CA ASN A 28 -2.99 -5.67 -13.24
C ASN A 28 -1.65 -5.46 -12.51
N LEU A 29 -1.53 -4.45 -11.63
CA LEU A 29 -0.31 -4.17 -10.87
C LEU A 29 0.07 -5.34 -9.95
N VAL A 30 -0.93 -5.95 -9.30
CA VAL A 30 -0.70 -7.05 -8.36
C VAL A 30 -0.13 -8.28 -9.07
N ASP A 31 -0.66 -8.61 -10.25
CA ASP A 31 -0.17 -9.74 -11.04
C ASP A 31 1.28 -9.52 -11.49
N GLU A 32 1.61 -8.30 -11.93
CA GLU A 32 2.97 -7.96 -12.34
C GLU A 32 3.93 -8.01 -11.15
N PHE A 33 3.53 -7.47 -10.00
CA PHE A 33 4.30 -7.56 -8.76
C PHE A 33 4.55 -9.03 -8.36
N LEU A 34 3.54 -9.89 -8.42
CA LEU A 34 3.67 -11.31 -8.09
C LEU A 34 4.61 -12.06 -9.05
N LYS A 35 4.64 -11.71 -10.35
CA LYS A 35 5.63 -12.25 -11.28
C LYS A 35 7.05 -11.86 -10.87
N ILE A 36 7.26 -10.60 -10.52
CA ILE A 36 8.56 -10.08 -10.08
C ILE A 36 9.01 -10.72 -8.75
N ALA A 37 8.09 -10.92 -7.81
CA ALA A 37 8.34 -11.53 -6.51
C ALA A 37 8.51 -13.06 -6.58
N SER A 38 8.09 -13.71 -7.68
CA SER A 38 7.93 -15.16 -7.78
C SER A 38 9.14 -15.99 -7.33
N ARG A 39 10.36 -15.54 -7.61
CA ARG A 39 11.60 -16.22 -7.19
C ARG A 39 11.73 -16.27 -5.66
N ASN A 40 11.44 -15.15 -5.00
CA ASN A 40 11.47 -15.06 -3.53
C ASN A 40 10.29 -15.81 -2.93
N THR A 41 9.09 -15.66 -3.48
CA THR A 41 7.89 -16.38 -3.03
C THR A 41 8.10 -17.90 -3.04
N LYS A 42 8.69 -18.47 -4.10
CA LYS A 42 9.02 -19.91 -4.18
C LYS A 42 10.02 -20.35 -3.10
N ARG A 43 10.88 -19.45 -2.65
CA ARG A 43 11.84 -19.66 -1.56
C ARG A 43 11.27 -19.33 -0.18
N LYS A 44 9.97 -19.03 -0.10
CA LYS A 44 9.26 -18.59 1.12
C LYS A 44 9.80 -17.27 1.69
N LEU A 45 10.35 -16.42 0.84
CA LEU A 45 10.87 -15.11 1.22
C LEU A 45 9.89 -14.01 0.78
N GLU A 46 9.66 -13.04 1.66
CA GLU A 46 8.85 -11.87 1.35
C GLU A 46 9.54 -10.96 0.34
N THR A 47 8.76 -10.17 -0.37
CA THR A 47 9.24 -9.12 -1.27
C THR A 47 8.32 -7.93 -1.10
N CYS A 48 8.85 -6.71 -1.11
CA CYS A 48 8.09 -5.47 -1.14
C CYS A 48 8.35 -4.66 -2.42
N GLY A 49 7.40 -3.78 -2.73
CA GLY A 49 7.51 -2.71 -3.71
C GLY A 49 6.77 -1.47 -3.21
N LEU A 50 7.15 -0.31 -3.72
CA LEU A 50 6.48 0.96 -3.44
C LEU A 50 5.48 1.30 -4.55
N LEU A 51 4.31 1.77 -4.12
CA LEU A 51 3.27 2.30 -4.99
C LEU A 51 3.52 3.79 -5.14
N CYS A 52 4.09 4.21 -6.26
CA CYS A 52 4.43 5.60 -6.54
C CYS A 52 3.50 6.18 -7.61
N GLY A 53 3.21 7.47 -7.53
CA GLY A 53 2.21 8.05 -8.43
C GLY A 53 2.04 9.55 -8.38
N LYS A 54 1.00 10.04 -9.05
CA LYS A 54 0.74 11.47 -9.21
C LYS A 54 -0.64 11.87 -8.71
N LEU A 55 -0.74 13.11 -8.22
CA LEU A 55 -2.00 13.74 -7.89
C LEU A 55 -2.57 14.40 -9.15
N ASN A 56 -3.79 14.04 -9.53
CA ASN A 56 -4.50 14.67 -10.63
C ASN A 56 -5.96 14.94 -10.24
N ARG A 57 -6.40 16.19 -10.38
CA ARG A 57 -7.79 16.61 -10.11
C ARG A 57 -8.35 16.11 -8.77
N ASN A 58 -7.55 16.18 -7.71
CA ASN A 58 -7.89 15.76 -6.35
C ASN A 58 -8.07 14.22 -6.17
N ALA A 59 -7.46 13.42 -7.03
CA ALA A 59 -7.30 11.98 -6.85
C ALA A 59 -5.86 11.55 -7.12
N PHE A 60 -5.40 10.56 -6.39
CA PHE A 60 -4.10 9.94 -6.61
C PHE A 60 -4.22 8.81 -7.62
N PHE A 61 -3.21 8.66 -8.47
CA PHE A 61 -3.08 7.58 -9.43
C PHE A 61 -1.73 6.93 -9.24
N VAL A 62 -1.70 5.64 -8.92
CA VAL A 62 -0.46 4.86 -8.96
C VAL A 62 -0.04 4.73 -10.41
N THR A 63 1.14 5.25 -10.75
CA THR A 63 1.70 5.24 -12.11
C THR A 63 3.01 4.47 -12.19
N THR A 64 3.65 4.20 -11.07
CA THR A 64 4.98 3.57 -11.03
C THR A 64 5.05 2.58 -9.87
N LEU A 65 5.34 1.31 -10.18
CA LEU A 65 5.71 0.30 -9.20
C LEU A 65 7.24 0.29 -9.06
N VAL A 66 7.76 0.71 -7.92
CA VAL A 66 9.20 0.70 -7.67
C VAL A 66 9.54 -0.53 -6.83
N ILE A 67 10.48 -1.35 -7.29
CA ILE A 67 10.99 -2.50 -6.53
C ILE A 67 12.36 -2.11 -5.96
N PRO A 68 12.45 -1.77 -4.67
CA PRO A 68 13.68 -1.32 -4.07
C PRO A 68 14.67 -2.49 -3.89
N GLU A 69 15.96 -2.15 -3.77
CA GLU A 69 16.92 -3.03 -3.11
C GLU A 69 16.39 -3.37 -1.71
N GLN A 70 16.45 -4.64 -1.31
CA GLN A 70 15.79 -5.08 -0.08
C GLN A 70 16.42 -6.34 0.51
N GLU A 71 16.30 -6.50 1.82
CA GLU A 71 16.58 -7.74 2.54
C GLU A 71 15.29 -8.51 2.78
N SER A 72 15.21 -9.70 2.22
CA SER A 72 14.04 -10.57 2.34
C SER A 72 14.28 -11.70 3.35
N THR A 73 13.38 -11.83 4.31
CA THR A 73 13.26 -12.98 5.20
C THR A 73 11.90 -13.68 4.98
N GLN A 74 11.55 -14.68 5.80
CA GLN A 74 10.23 -15.33 5.72
C GLN A 74 9.08 -14.48 6.27
N ASN A 75 9.39 -13.41 7.02
CA ASN A 75 8.40 -12.59 7.73
C ASN A 75 8.69 -11.07 7.64
N THR A 76 9.70 -10.67 6.86
CA THR A 76 10.06 -9.26 6.65
C THR A 76 10.66 -9.04 5.27
N CYS A 77 10.50 -7.83 4.75
CA CYS A 77 11.19 -7.32 3.57
C CYS A 77 11.61 -5.86 3.80
N ASN A 78 12.84 -5.64 4.23
CA ASN A 78 13.35 -4.32 4.59
C ASN A 78 14.05 -3.67 3.39
N THR A 79 13.70 -2.42 3.09
CA THR A 79 14.38 -1.61 2.08
C THR A 79 15.86 -1.42 2.41
N LYS A 80 16.70 -1.45 1.38
CA LYS A 80 18.11 -1.05 1.44
C LYS A 80 18.32 0.15 0.55
N ASN A 81 19.37 0.91 0.85
CA ASN A 81 19.82 2.03 0.03
C ASN A 81 18.70 3.05 -0.24
N GLU A 82 18.04 3.48 0.84
CA GLU A 82 16.85 4.35 0.79
C GLU A 82 17.14 5.72 0.16
N GLU A 83 18.40 6.19 0.19
CA GLU A 83 18.83 7.41 -0.49
C GLU A 83 18.64 7.32 -2.01
N LYS A 84 19.12 6.23 -2.63
CA LYS A 84 18.94 5.97 -4.07
C LYS A 84 17.46 5.79 -4.43
N LEU A 85 16.69 5.14 -3.54
CA LEU A 85 15.25 5.00 -3.72
C LEU A 85 14.55 6.36 -3.71
N PHE A 86 14.90 7.21 -2.75
CA PHE A 86 14.38 8.56 -2.63
C PHE A 86 14.76 9.41 -3.84
N GLU A 87 16.01 9.37 -4.29
CA GLU A 87 16.48 10.07 -5.49
C GLU A 87 15.65 9.71 -6.73
N VAL A 88 15.35 8.42 -6.94
CA VAL A 88 14.53 7.97 -8.08
C VAL A 88 13.10 8.52 -7.98
N ILE A 89 12.50 8.50 -6.79
CA ILE A 89 11.14 8.98 -6.56
C ILE A 89 11.04 10.50 -6.75
N ASP A 90 12.01 11.24 -6.20
CA ASP A 90 12.09 12.70 -6.25
C ASP A 90 12.33 13.20 -7.69
N ASN A 91 13.30 12.61 -8.41
CA ASN A 91 13.59 12.95 -9.80
C ASN A 91 12.40 12.75 -10.76
N LEU A 92 11.45 11.89 -10.40
CA LEU A 92 10.25 11.60 -11.18
C LEU A 92 9.02 12.41 -10.72
N ASP A 93 9.17 13.21 -9.67
CA ASP A 93 8.11 13.98 -9.01
C ASP A 93 6.91 13.07 -8.66
N LEU A 94 7.21 12.00 -7.90
CA LEU A 94 6.23 10.98 -7.52
C LEU A 94 5.92 11.03 -6.02
N PHE A 95 4.63 10.92 -5.70
CA PHE A 95 4.17 10.67 -4.34
C PHE A 95 4.37 9.20 -3.99
N MET A 96 4.80 8.91 -2.75
CA MET A 96 4.71 7.58 -2.17
C MET A 96 3.27 7.34 -1.68
N LEU A 97 2.49 6.60 -2.46
CA LEU A 97 1.07 6.35 -2.24
C LEU A 97 0.79 5.12 -1.39
N GLY A 98 1.83 4.39 -0.99
CA GLY A 98 1.73 3.16 -0.24
C GLY A 98 2.75 2.13 -0.69
N TRP A 99 2.50 0.88 -0.34
CA TRP A 99 3.40 -0.22 -0.62
C TRP A 99 2.62 -1.53 -0.83
N ILE A 100 3.29 -2.49 -1.43
CA ILE A 100 2.78 -3.82 -1.71
C ILE A 100 3.81 -4.86 -1.28
N HIS A 101 3.39 -5.92 -0.61
CA HIS A 101 4.28 -7.02 -0.24
C HIS A 101 3.62 -8.38 -0.33
N THR A 102 4.45 -9.43 -0.32
CA THR A 102 3.97 -10.82 -0.30
C THR A 102 4.05 -11.42 1.09
N HIS A 103 3.04 -12.21 1.47
CA HIS A 103 3.08 -13.23 2.50
C HIS A 103 3.14 -14.61 1.84
N PRO A 104 4.33 -15.19 1.58
CA PRO A 104 4.44 -16.45 0.84
C PRO A 104 3.78 -17.65 1.53
N THR A 105 3.67 -17.62 2.87
CA THR A 105 3.18 -18.77 3.65
C THR A 105 2.08 -18.43 4.65
N GLN A 106 1.92 -17.14 4.95
CA GLN A 106 0.98 -16.56 5.91
C GLN A 106 -0.28 -16.07 5.18
N SER A 107 -1.39 -15.97 5.91
CA SER A 107 -2.66 -15.46 5.35
C SER A 107 -2.57 -13.96 5.02
N CYS A 108 -3.60 -13.42 4.37
CA CYS A 108 -3.69 -12.01 4.03
C CYS A 108 -4.17 -11.15 5.22
N PHE A 109 -3.23 -10.52 5.93
CA PHE A 109 -3.47 -9.61 7.06
C PHE A 109 -2.28 -8.65 7.21
N LEU A 110 -2.37 -7.62 8.07
CA LEU A 110 -1.20 -6.83 8.47
C LEU A 110 -0.57 -7.41 9.74
N SER A 111 0.67 -7.89 9.63
CA SER A 111 1.50 -8.30 10.76
C SER A 111 1.88 -7.11 11.64
N SER A 112 2.44 -7.35 12.83
CA SER A 112 2.92 -6.22 13.65
C SER A 112 3.99 -5.40 12.95
N VAL A 113 4.86 -6.02 12.16
CA VAL A 113 5.87 -5.29 11.39
C VAL A 113 5.19 -4.43 10.33
N ASP A 114 4.19 -4.98 9.65
CA ASP A 114 3.44 -4.26 8.62
C ASP A 114 2.67 -3.07 9.19
N LEU A 115 2.12 -3.19 10.40
CA LEU A 115 1.44 -2.08 11.08
C LEU A 115 2.40 -0.90 11.30
N HIS A 116 3.61 -1.18 11.78
CA HIS A 116 4.65 -0.17 11.99
C HIS A 116 5.14 0.44 10.67
N SER A 117 5.39 -0.40 9.66
CA SER A 117 5.75 0.08 8.31
C SER A 117 4.65 0.96 7.71
N GLN A 118 3.39 0.50 7.75
CA GLN A 118 2.26 1.26 7.23
C GLN A 118 2.05 2.58 7.97
N ASN A 119 2.32 2.64 9.27
CA ASN A 119 2.22 3.88 10.03
C ASN A 119 3.15 4.96 9.47
N SER A 120 4.39 4.62 9.13
CA SER A 120 5.35 5.56 8.55
C SER A 120 4.85 6.16 7.24
N TYR A 121 4.25 5.36 6.35
CA TYR A 121 3.62 5.88 5.13
C TYR A 121 2.41 6.75 5.43
N GLN A 122 1.57 6.32 6.38
CA GLN A 122 0.28 6.96 6.62
C GLN A 122 0.38 8.27 7.40
N ILE A 123 1.43 8.45 8.21
CA ILE A 123 1.77 9.74 8.82
C ILE A 123 2.14 10.77 7.75
N MET A 124 2.87 10.35 6.70
CA MET A 124 3.24 11.26 5.61
C MET A 124 2.09 11.52 4.64
N LEU A 125 1.23 10.52 4.42
CA LEU A 125 0.07 10.62 3.55
C LEU A 125 -1.10 9.81 4.11
N ASN A 126 -2.15 10.50 4.56
CA ASN A 126 -3.34 9.86 5.13
C ASN A 126 -3.97 8.80 4.20
N GLU A 127 -3.91 9.00 2.88
CA GLU A 127 -4.42 8.08 1.88
C GLU A 127 -3.54 6.85 1.60
N ALA A 128 -2.35 6.74 2.21
CA ALA A 128 -1.45 5.63 1.95
C ALA A 128 -2.09 4.27 2.25
N ILE A 129 -1.75 3.27 1.44
CA ILE A 129 -2.27 1.90 1.54
C ILE A 129 -1.15 0.85 1.63
N ALA A 130 -1.46 -0.29 2.26
CA ALA A 130 -0.67 -1.50 2.23
C ALA A 130 -1.42 -2.58 1.44
N ILE A 131 -0.85 -3.08 0.35
CA ILE A 131 -1.40 -4.21 -0.40
C ILE A 131 -0.66 -5.49 0.02
N VAL A 132 -1.38 -6.44 0.61
CA VAL A 132 -0.82 -7.73 1.03
C VAL A 132 -1.22 -8.80 0.02
N CYS A 133 -0.24 -9.50 -0.54
CA CYS A 133 -0.45 -10.61 -1.45
C CYS A 133 -0.12 -11.94 -0.75
N SER A 134 -1.11 -12.79 -0.53
CA SER A 134 -0.98 -14.13 0.06
C SER A 134 -1.24 -15.21 -1.02
N PRO A 135 -0.22 -15.59 -1.82
CA PRO A 135 -0.40 -16.44 -3.00
C PRO A 135 -0.60 -17.93 -2.70
N ASP A 136 -0.47 -18.36 -1.44
CA ASP A 136 -0.66 -19.77 -1.06
C ASP A 136 -2.13 -20.17 -1.24
N LYS A 137 -2.36 -21.19 -2.06
CA LYS A 137 -3.69 -21.70 -2.44
C LYS A 137 -4.51 -22.22 -1.25
N LYS A 138 -3.89 -22.50 -0.11
CA LYS A 138 -4.62 -22.94 1.09
C LYS A 138 -5.45 -21.83 1.73
N PHE A 139 -5.17 -20.56 1.42
CA PHE A 139 -5.92 -19.43 1.96
C PHE A 139 -7.04 -19.00 1.02
N HIS A 140 -8.19 -18.62 1.58
CA HIS A 140 -9.32 -18.13 0.79
C HIS A 140 -9.13 -16.70 0.25
N LYS A 141 -8.35 -15.87 0.97
CA LYS A 141 -8.09 -14.47 0.61
C LYS A 141 -6.65 -14.31 0.17
N HIS A 142 -6.45 -13.97 -1.11
CA HIS A 142 -5.12 -13.82 -1.71
C HIS A 142 -4.63 -12.39 -1.78
N ILE A 143 -5.53 -11.40 -1.79
CA ILE A 143 -5.15 -9.99 -1.91
C ILE A 143 -5.99 -9.20 -0.92
N GLY A 144 -5.37 -8.26 -0.22
CA GLY A 144 -6.03 -7.33 0.66
C GLY A 144 -5.38 -5.96 0.56
N VAL A 145 -6.21 -4.91 0.56
CA VAL A 145 -5.76 -3.52 0.53
C VAL A 145 -6.17 -2.90 1.86
N PHE A 146 -5.18 -2.48 2.65
CA PHE A 146 -5.36 -2.08 4.03
C PHE A 146 -4.84 -0.67 4.28
N ARG A 147 -5.36 -0.07 5.35
CA ARG A 147 -4.82 1.14 6.00
C ARG A 147 -4.91 0.98 7.51
N LEU A 148 -4.10 1.72 8.25
CA LEU A 148 -4.38 1.90 9.68
C LEU A 148 -5.66 2.71 9.86
N THR A 149 -6.43 2.41 10.89
CA THR A 149 -7.53 3.30 11.29
C THR A 149 -6.96 4.58 11.89
N ASP A 150 -7.72 5.66 11.84
CA ASP A 150 -7.29 6.96 12.36
C ASP A 150 -8.46 7.74 12.93
N PRO A 151 -8.72 7.63 14.26
CA PRO A 151 -8.13 6.71 15.25
C PRO A 151 -8.73 5.28 15.20
N PRO A 152 -8.21 4.29 15.97
CA PRO A 152 -7.06 4.38 16.88
C PRO A 152 -5.71 3.97 16.28
N GLY A 153 -5.70 3.35 15.10
CA GLY A 153 -4.51 2.69 14.52
C GLY A 153 -3.26 3.55 14.47
N VAL A 154 -3.35 4.70 13.79
CA VAL A 154 -2.22 5.64 13.66
C VAL A 154 -1.69 6.06 15.02
N ASP A 155 -2.57 6.47 15.94
CA ASP A 155 -2.16 6.93 17.26
C ASP A 155 -1.51 5.81 18.08
N VAL A 156 -2.11 4.61 18.13
CA VAL A 156 -1.57 3.49 18.91
C VAL A 156 -0.20 3.06 18.40
N ILE A 157 -0.04 2.92 17.08
CA ILE A 157 1.23 2.48 16.50
C ILE A 157 2.31 3.56 16.64
N SER A 158 1.96 4.84 16.48
CA SER A 158 2.90 5.96 16.64
C SER A 158 3.49 6.08 18.04
N HIS A 159 2.75 5.68 19.07
CA HIS A 159 3.21 5.73 20.47
C HIS A 159 3.80 4.40 20.96
N CYS A 160 3.91 3.38 20.10
CA CYS A 160 4.46 2.10 20.49
C CYS A 160 6.00 2.13 20.54
N THR A 161 6.56 1.76 21.69
CA THR A 161 8.02 1.74 21.93
C THR A 161 8.61 0.33 22.03
N LYS A 162 7.80 -0.71 21.77
CA LYS A 162 8.25 -2.11 21.85
C LYS A 162 9.21 -2.43 20.71
N THR A 163 10.23 -3.23 21.00
CA THR A 163 11.22 -3.68 20.02
C THR A 163 10.98 -5.13 19.58
N GLY A 164 11.49 -5.50 18.40
CA GLY A 164 11.29 -6.83 17.83
C GLY A 164 9.84 -7.11 17.44
N PHE A 165 9.55 -8.36 17.08
CA PHE A 165 8.20 -8.79 16.75
C PHE A 165 7.34 -8.89 18.04
N HIS A 166 6.24 -8.15 18.10
CA HIS A 166 5.38 -8.09 19.29
C HIS A 166 3.89 -8.00 18.91
N PRO A 167 2.97 -8.42 19.78
CA PRO A 167 1.55 -8.24 19.54
C PRO A 167 1.06 -6.85 19.99
N HIS A 168 -0.03 -6.41 19.36
CA HIS A 168 -0.90 -5.33 19.81
C HIS A 168 -2.27 -5.91 20.19
N ASN A 169 -2.78 -5.54 21.36
CA ASN A 169 -4.03 -6.10 21.91
C ASN A 169 -5.25 -5.22 21.59
N GLU A 170 -4.99 -4.01 21.12
CA GLU A 170 -5.95 -3.01 20.70
C GLU A 170 -6.73 -3.52 19.49
N LYS A 171 -8.03 -3.27 19.49
CA LYS A 171 -8.92 -3.68 18.40
C LYS A 171 -8.96 -2.62 17.32
N ASN A 172 -9.30 -3.03 16.10
CA ASN A 172 -9.54 -2.13 14.97
C ASN A 172 -8.34 -1.23 14.64
N LEU A 173 -7.11 -1.70 14.78
CA LEU A 173 -5.91 -0.92 14.42
C LEU A 173 -5.76 -0.68 12.92
N TYR A 174 -6.33 -1.56 12.11
CA TYR A 174 -6.33 -1.44 10.66
C TYR A 174 -7.63 -1.98 10.10
N LYS A 175 -7.90 -1.64 8.84
CA LYS A 175 -9.08 -2.09 8.11
C LYS A 175 -8.79 -2.18 6.62
N GLU A 176 -9.65 -2.91 5.92
CA GLU A 176 -9.67 -2.86 4.46
C GLU A 176 -10.14 -1.50 3.97
N CYS A 177 -9.54 -1.04 2.88
CA CYS A 177 -9.85 0.24 2.25
C CYS A 177 -10.02 0.16 0.74
N GLN A 178 -10.16 -1.05 0.19
CA GLN A 178 -10.55 -1.25 -1.20
C GLN A 178 -12.03 -0.88 -1.40
N ARG A 179 -12.29 -0.07 -2.43
CA ARG A 179 -13.61 0.26 -2.92
C ARG A 179 -14.15 -0.88 -3.78
N LEU A 180 -15.23 -1.51 -3.35
CA LEU A 180 -15.87 -2.60 -4.06
C LEU A 180 -16.93 -2.04 -5.03
N GLY A 181 -16.47 -1.69 -6.23
CA GLY A 181 -17.27 -1.02 -7.26
C GLY A 181 -17.19 0.50 -7.15
N ILE A 182 -17.08 1.19 -8.29
CA ILE A 182 -16.77 2.63 -8.34
C ILE A 182 -17.79 3.51 -7.59
N ASN A 183 -19.05 3.04 -7.51
CA ASN A 183 -20.17 3.74 -6.88
C ASN A 183 -20.35 3.40 -5.39
N ASN A 184 -19.60 2.43 -4.85
CA ASN A 184 -19.75 1.99 -3.47
C ASN A 184 -18.76 2.70 -2.55
N SER A 185 -18.98 4.01 -2.34
CA SER A 185 -18.12 4.82 -1.49
C SER A 185 -18.08 4.36 -0.03
N LYS A 186 -18.94 3.44 0.41
CA LYS A 186 -18.98 2.96 1.80
C LYS A 186 -17.82 2.04 2.18
N THR A 187 -17.12 1.42 1.22
CA THR A 187 -16.13 0.37 1.56
C THR A 187 -14.69 0.85 1.64
N GLY A 188 -14.30 1.90 0.92
CA GLY A 188 -12.93 2.41 0.98
C GLY A 188 -12.56 3.44 -0.08
N HIS A 189 -11.39 4.07 0.10
CA HIS A 189 -10.87 5.15 -0.76
C HIS A 189 -9.97 4.65 -1.89
N ALA A 190 -9.46 3.41 -1.81
CA ALA A 190 -8.60 2.83 -2.84
C ALA A 190 -9.44 2.09 -3.90
N VAL A 191 -9.28 2.41 -5.18
CA VAL A 191 -10.02 1.80 -6.29
C VAL A 191 -9.05 1.03 -7.17
N MET A 192 -9.21 -0.29 -7.24
CA MET A 192 -8.53 -1.10 -8.25
C MET A 192 -9.26 -0.86 -9.59
N MET A 193 -8.57 -0.31 -10.58
CA MET A 193 -9.18 0.12 -11.84
C MET A 193 -8.50 -0.53 -13.04
N GLU A 194 -9.31 -1.03 -13.97
CA GLU A 194 -8.85 -1.54 -15.26
C GLU A 194 -8.40 -0.39 -16.17
N ASN A 195 -7.59 -0.71 -17.18
CA ASN A 195 -7.12 0.22 -18.22
C ASN A 195 -6.28 1.41 -17.72
N LEU A 196 -5.78 1.36 -16.48
CA LEU A 196 -4.69 2.24 -16.06
C LEU A 196 -3.34 1.66 -16.46
N SER A 197 -2.53 2.47 -17.13
CA SER A 197 -1.13 2.14 -17.38
C SER A 197 -0.26 2.49 -16.18
N PHE A 198 0.74 1.66 -15.92
CA PHE A 198 1.83 1.97 -14.99
C PHE A 198 3.15 1.43 -15.55
N GLU A 199 4.25 1.94 -15.04
CA GLU A 199 5.60 1.44 -15.31
C GLU A 199 6.18 0.74 -14.08
N THR A 200 7.12 -0.18 -14.30
CA THR A 200 7.87 -0.84 -13.24
C THR A 200 9.32 -0.38 -13.26
N LYS A 201 9.86 0.02 -12.11
CA LYS A 201 11.29 0.33 -11.91
C LYS A 201 11.87 -0.64 -10.89
N ASP A 202 12.60 -1.65 -11.38
CA ASP A 202 13.27 -2.63 -10.52
C ASP A 202 14.71 -2.20 -10.23
N LEU A 203 14.94 -1.67 -9.03
CA LEU A 203 16.22 -1.11 -8.59
C LEU A 203 17.20 -2.15 -8.04
N ARG A 204 16.81 -3.43 -8.01
CA ARG A 204 17.67 -4.54 -7.56
C ARG A 204 18.68 -4.99 -8.63
N LYS A 205 18.58 -4.43 -9.84
CA LYS A 205 19.36 -4.80 -11.02
C LYS A 205 20.42 -3.75 -11.33
#